data_AF-A0A857DFY9-F1
#
_entry.id   AF-A0A857DFY9-F1
#
_cell.length_a   1.000
_cell.length_b   1.000
_cell.length_c   1.000
_cell.angle_alpha   90.00
_cell.angle_beta   90.00
_cell.angle_gamma   90.00
#
_symmetry.space_group_name_H-M   'P 1'
#
loop_
_entity.id
_entity.type
_entity.pdbx_description
1 polymer ?
#
loop_
_entity_poly.entity_id
_entity_poly.type
_entity_poly.pdbx_seq_one_letter_code
_entity_poly.pdbx_strand_id
1 'polypeptide(L)'
;MDDQYLIATAIIDGENEEFFRKGKKEDFYLPKTYSEREIKHLQLEIQQFKTRIKNSFIRAGRIYSDDYSFLKNQIPEVLARLLEIELNMKINFYGQGAEFIYFSNESNYNKIISAYNEHFNF
;
A
#
# COMPACT_ATOMS: atom_id res chain seq x y z
N MET A 1 9.20 8.51 -23.20
CA MET A 1 8.22 8.66 -22.11
C MET A 1 8.34 7.41 -21.28
N ASP A 2 8.47 7.53 -19.95
CA ASP A 2 8.32 6.36 -19.09
C ASP A 2 6.85 5.95 -19.19
N ASP A 3 6.56 4.83 -19.85
CA ASP A 3 5.19 4.33 -19.95
C ASP A 3 4.65 4.12 -18.53
N GLN A 4 3.52 4.76 -18.23
CA GLN A 4 2.76 4.52 -17.02
C GLN A 4 1.37 4.01 -17.38
N TYR A 5 0.82 3.12 -16.56
CA TYR A 5 -0.50 2.57 -16.76
C TYR A 5 -1.33 2.68 -15.47
N LEU A 6 -2.62 2.99 -15.65
CA LEU A 6 -3.61 3.03 -14.59
C LEU A 6 -3.75 1.64 -13.98
N ILE A 7 -3.71 1.56 -12.65
CA ILE A 7 -3.85 0.31 -11.91
C ILE A 7 -5.12 0.22 -11.07
N ALA A 8 -5.60 1.36 -10.60
CA ALA A 8 -6.79 1.43 -9.79
C ALA A 8 -7.44 2.80 -9.88
N THR A 9 -8.74 2.83 -9.62
CA THR A 9 -9.48 4.05 -9.28
C THR A 9 -10.17 3.84 -7.95
N ALA A 10 -10.25 4.86 -7.10
CA ALA A 10 -10.93 4.76 -5.81
C ALA A 10 -11.65 6.05 -5.45
N ILE A 11 -12.81 5.93 -4.81
CA ILE A 11 -13.52 7.08 -4.22
C ILE A 11 -13.00 7.28 -2.80
N ILE A 12 -12.11 8.26 -2.59
CA ILE A 12 -11.50 8.59 -1.30
C ILE A 12 -11.91 10.01 -0.95
N ASP A 13 -12.47 10.21 0.25
CA ASP A 13 -12.99 11.49 0.72
C ASP A 13 -13.97 12.19 -0.25
N GLY A 14 -14.70 11.40 -1.05
CA GLY A 14 -15.67 11.88 -2.03
C GLY A 14 -15.07 12.26 -3.39
N GLU A 15 -13.76 12.13 -3.56
CA GLU A 15 -13.05 12.38 -4.81
C GLU A 15 -12.63 11.09 -5.49
N ASN A 16 -12.64 11.07 -6.83
CA ASN A 16 -12.14 9.93 -7.60
C ASN A 16 -10.62 10.08 -7.77
N GLU A 17 -9.86 9.25 -7.06
CA GLU A 17 -8.41 9.18 -7.17
C GLU A 17 -7.98 8.09 -8.16
N GLU A 18 -6.97 8.38 -8.98
CA GLU A 18 -6.37 7.46 -9.95
C GLU A 18 -4.96 7.05 -9.50
N PHE A 19 -4.66 5.75 -9.60
CA PHE A 19 -3.37 5.18 -9.18
C PHE A 19 -2.64 4.62 -10.39
N PHE A 20 -1.36 4.98 -10.56
CA PHE A 20 -0.56 4.62 -11.73
C PHE A 20 0.71 3.87 -11.34
N ARG A 21 1.19 2.97 -12.22
CA ARG A 21 2.52 2.35 -12.13
C ARG A 21 3.35 2.67 -13.35
N LYS A 22 4.65 2.86 -13.15
CA LYS A 22 5.63 2.96 -14.24
C LYS A 22 6.06 1.57 -14.73
N GLY A 23 6.35 1.45 -16.01
CA GLY A 23 6.93 0.25 -16.63
C GLY A 23 5.99 -0.46 -17.59
N LYS A 24 6.43 -1.64 -18.06
CA LYS A 24 5.68 -2.45 -19.01
C LYS A 24 4.42 -3.02 -18.34
N LYS A 25 3.26 -2.81 -18.98
CA LYS A 25 1.99 -3.41 -18.58
C LYS A 25 2.06 -4.93 -18.76
N GLU A 26 1.53 -5.70 -17.80
CA GLU A 26 1.36 -7.15 -17.93
C GLU A 26 0.41 -7.48 -19.10
N ASP A 27 0.61 -8.63 -19.77
CA ASP A 27 -0.07 -8.97 -21.04
C ASP A 27 -1.60 -8.98 -20.95
N PHE A 28 -2.18 -9.34 -19.79
CA PHE A 28 -3.59 -9.14 -19.49
C PHE A 28 -3.74 -8.39 -18.17
N TYR A 29 -4.10 -7.11 -18.25
CA TYR A 29 -4.22 -6.25 -17.07
C TYR A 29 -5.46 -5.34 -17.16
N LEU A 30 -6.35 -5.50 -16.17
CA LEU A 30 -7.55 -4.69 -15.95
C LEU A 30 -7.39 -3.90 -14.65
N PRO A 31 -7.47 -2.55 -14.69
CA PRO A 31 -7.46 -1.74 -13.48
C PRO A 31 -8.63 -2.10 -12.54
N LYS A 32 -8.39 -2.10 -11.23
CA LYS A 32 -9.45 -2.32 -10.23
C LYS A 32 -10.14 -1.01 -9.88
N THR A 33 -11.47 -0.98 -9.94
CA THR A 33 -12.27 0.14 -9.42
C THR A 33 -12.78 -0.18 -8.02
N TYR A 34 -12.34 0.61 -7.04
CA TYR A 34 -12.81 0.55 -5.66
C TYR A 34 -14.06 1.41 -5.49
N SER A 35 -15.15 0.79 -5.06
CA SER A 35 -16.36 1.49 -4.65
C SER A 35 -16.17 2.24 -3.32
N GLU A 36 -17.00 3.26 -3.08
CA GLU A 36 -17.02 3.98 -1.80
C GLU A 36 -17.26 3.03 -0.62
N ARG A 37 -18.05 1.96 -0.81
CA ARG A 37 -18.29 0.94 0.21
C ARG A 37 -17.03 0.16 0.55
N GLU A 38 -16.25 -0.25 -0.46
CA GLU A 38 -14.98 -0.95 -0.24
C GLU A 38 -13.97 -0.06 0.46
N ILE A 39 -13.87 1.22 0.06
CA ILE A 39 -12.99 2.18 0.72
C ILE A 39 -13.39 2.39 2.18
N LYS A 40 -14.67 2.60 2.47
CA LYS A 40 -15.17 2.70 3.85
C LYS A 40 -14.86 1.45 4.67
N HIS A 41 -14.99 0.27 4.09
CA HIS A 41 -14.65 -0.97 4.78
C HIS A 41 -13.15 -1.03 5.13
N LEU A 42 -12.28 -0.71 4.18
CA LEU A 42 -10.82 -0.66 4.41
C LEU A 42 -10.44 0.38 5.46
N GLN A 43 -11.05 1.57 5.45
CA GLN A 43 -10.84 2.59 6.47
C GLN A 43 -11.23 2.08 7.87
N LEU A 44 -12.35 1.36 7.99
CA LEU A 44 -12.75 0.74 9.26
C LEU A 44 -11.75 -0.31 9.75
N GLU A 45 -11.25 -1.17 8.85
CA GLU A 45 -10.21 -2.15 9.20
C GLU A 45 -8.90 -1.45 9.64
N ILE A 46 -8.48 -0.41 8.91
CA ILE A 46 -7.33 0.41 9.29
C ILE A 46 -7.54 1.04 10.67
N GLN A 47 -8.71 1.61 10.94
CA GLN A 47 -9.01 2.21 12.24
C GLN A 47 -8.96 1.19 13.38
N GLN A 48 -9.47 -0.02 13.15
CA GLN A 48 -9.42 -1.10 14.14
C GLN A 48 -7.99 -1.45 14.54
N PHE A 49 -7.05 -1.42 13.59
CA PHE A 49 -5.64 -1.76 13.83
C PHE A 49 -4.71 -0.54 13.96
N LYS A 50 -5.26 0.68 13.98
CA LYS A 50 -4.53 1.95 13.88
C LYS A 50 -3.32 2.04 14.79
N THR A 51 -3.51 1.77 16.08
CA THR A 51 -2.45 1.86 17.09
C THR A 51 -1.33 0.84 16.82
N ARG A 52 -1.69 -0.39 16.41
CA ARG A 52 -0.71 -1.44 16.13
C ARG A 52 0.08 -1.13 14.86
N ILE A 53 -0.60 -0.72 13.79
CA ILE A 53 0.02 -0.29 12.54
C ILE A 53 1.01 0.86 12.79
N LYS A 54 0.57 1.90 13.51
CA LYS A 54 1.41 3.05 13.86
C LYS A 54 2.66 2.63 14.64
N ASN A 55 2.50 1.74 15.63
CA ASN A 55 3.64 1.22 16.39
C ASN A 55 4.60 0.41 15.53
N SER A 56 4.10 -0.42 14.60
CA SER A 56 4.95 -1.15 13.65
C SER A 56 5.74 -0.19 12.75
N PHE A 57 5.11 0.85 12.21
CA PHE A 57 5.82 1.85 11.42
C PHE A 57 6.88 2.61 12.23
N ILE A 58 6.59 3.00 13.47
CA ILE A 58 7.56 3.70 14.32
C ILE A 58 8.75 2.81 14.69
N ARG A 59 8.52 1.51 14.97
CA ARG A 59 9.56 0.59 15.45
C ARG A 59 10.36 -0.06 14.33
N ALA A 60 9.66 -0.55 13.31
CA ALA A 60 10.23 -1.38 12.24
C ALA A 60 10.30 -0.66 10.89
N GLY A 61 9.62 0.48 10.75
CA GLY A 61 9.52 1.20 9.47
C GLY A 61 8.63 0.50 8.45
N ARG A 62 7.90 -0.56 8.82
CA ARG A 62 7.18 -1.39 7.85
C ARG A 62 6.07 -2.26 8.45
N ILE A 63 5.19 -2.75 7.58
CA ILE A 63 4.18 -3.78 7.85
C ILE A 63 4.12 -4.78 6.69
N TYR A 64 3.87 -6.05 7.00
CA TYR A 64 3.73 -7.11 6.01
C TYR A 64 2.26 -7.48 5.84
N SER A 65 1.88 -8.05 4.69
CA SER A 65 0.48 -8.44 4.47
C SER A 65 0.00 -9.61 5.35
N ASP A 66 0.92 -10.41 5.89
CA ASP A 66 0.62 -11.48 6.83
C ASP A 66 0.23 -10.97 8.23
N ASP A 67 0.65 -9.75 8.58
CA ASP A 67 0.26 -9.09 9.83
C ASP A 67 -1.25 -8.82 9.89
N TYR A 68 -1.89 -8.56 8.73
CA TYR A 68 -3.31 -8.18 8.64
C TYR A 68 -3.97 -8.68 7.35
N SER A 69 -5.09 -9.40 7.49
CA SER A 69 -5.83 -10.00 6.36
C SER A 69 -6.25 -8.99 5.29
N PHE A 70 -6.62 -7.77 5.70
CA PHE A 70 -7.08 -6.74 4.77
C PHE A 70 -5.99 -6.22 3.83
N LEU A 71 -4.70 -6.46 4.15
CA LEU A 71 -3.60 -6.04 3.30
C LEU A 71 -3.39 -6.95 2.10
N LYS A 72 -3.70 -8.25 2.23
CA LYS A 72 -3.35 -9.29 1.24
C LYS A 72 -3.98 -9.11 -0.13
N ASN A 73 -5.22 -8.60 -0.15
CA ASN A 73 -6.07 -8.62 -1.34
C ASN A 73 -6.27 -7.23 -1.96
N GLN A 74 -5.46 -6.26 -1.57
CA GLN A 74 -5.63 -4.88 -1.98
C GLN A 74 -4.39 -4.36 -2.69
N ILE A 75 -4.64 -3.38 -3.56
CA ILE A 75 -3.59 -2.68 -4.27
C ILE A 75 -2.82 -1.82 -3.25
N PRO A 76 -1.50 -2.05 -3.08
CA PRO A 76 -0.68 -1.36 -2.07
C PRO A 76 -0.74 0.17 -2.18
N GLU A 77 -0.82 0.70 -3.40
CA GLU A 77 -0.96 2.13 -3.69
C GLU A 77 -2.20 2.73 -3.00
N VAL A 78 -3.34 2.03 -3.12
CA VAL A 78 -4.62 2.45 -2.52
C VAL A 78 -4.54 2.36 -1.01
N LEU A 79 -3.99 1.26 -0.47
CA LEU A 79 -3.82 1.09 0.97
C LEU A 79 -2.88 2.14 1.57
N ALA A 80 -1.77 2.44 0.91
CA ALA A 80 -0.84 3.47 1.36
C ALA A 80 -1.55 4.81 1.47
N ARG A 81 -2.30 5.21 0.44
CA ARG A 81 -3.09 6.45 0.45
C ARG A 81 -4.07 6.52 1.62
N LEU A 82 -4.82 5.44 1.88
CA LEU A 82 -5.74 5.37 3.02
C LEU A 82 -5.00 5.46 4.36
N LEU A 83 -3.88 4.75 4.50
CA LEU A 83 -3.06 4.81 5.70
C LEU A 83 -2.47 6.20 5.93
N GLU A 84 -2.09 6.93 4.88
CA GLU A 84 -1.57 8.31 4.99
C GLU A 84 -2.60 9.24 5.61
N ILE A 85 -3.84 9.18 5.11
CA ILE A 85 -4.97 9.95 5.63
C ILE A 85 -5.22 9.58 7.09
N GLU A 86 -5.37 8.28 7.35
CA GLU A 86 -5.80 7.80 8.66
C GLU A 86 -4.77 7.99 9.77
N LEU A 87 -3.48 7.91 9.43
CA LEU A 87 -2.38 8.06 10.38
C LEU A 87 -1.82 9.49 10.41
N ASN A 88 -2.17 10.34 9.45
CA ASN A 88 -1.58 11.66 9.22
C ASN A 88 -0.04 11.57 9.15
N MET A 89 0.45 10.63 8.35
CA MET A 89 1.86 10.27 8.21
C MET A 89 2.16 9.98 6.74
N LYS A 90 3.32 10.40 6.23
CA LYS A 90 3.74 10.11 4.86
C LYS A 90 4.11 8.63 4.71
N ILE A 91 3.43 7.88 3.85
CA ILE A 91 3.61 6.43 3.70
C ILE A 91 3.98 6.13 2.25
N ASN A 92 5.02 5.32 2.07
CA ASN A 92 5.40 4.84 0.76
C ASN A 92 5.02 3.35 0.65
N PHE A 93 5.15 2.77 -0.54
CA PHE A 93 4.88 1.36 -0.77
C PHE A 93 5.88 0.83 -1.79
N TYR A 94 6.19 -0.46 -1.72
CA TYR A 94 7.06 -1.12 -2.69
C TYR A 94 6.28 -2.23 -3.38
N GLY A 95 6.38 -2.29 -4.71
CA GLY A 95 6.12 -3.52 -5.44
C GLY A 95 4.98 -3.47 -6.46
N GLN A 96 5.34 -3.71 -7.71
CA GLN A 96 4.54 -4.57 -8.59
C GLN A 96 4.61 -5.99 -8.01
N GLY A 97 3.52 -6.49 -7.42
CA GLY A 97 3.40 -7.90 -7.02
C GLY A 97 4.03 -8.30 -5.68
N ALA A 98 4.36 -7.35 -4.78
CA ALA A 98 4.87 -7.67 -3.44
C ALA A 98 3.89 -7.27 -2.33
N GLU A 99 3.70 -8.18 -1.39
CA GLU A 99 2.78 -8.17 -0.24
C GLU A 99 3.16 -7.19 0.90
N PHE A 100 3.73 -6.02 0.58
CA PHE A 100 4.48 -5.24 1.57
C PHE A 100 4.30 -3.72 1.45
N ILE A 101 4.06 -3.05 2.60
CA ILE A 101 3.92 -1.59 2.71
C ILE A 101 4.96 -1.07 3.70
N TYR A 102 5.68 0.00 3.34
CA TYR A 102 6.74 0.54 4.19
C TYR A 102 6.65 2.04 4.41
N PHE A 103 6.94 2.43 5.64
CA PHE A 103 7.06 3.82 6.01
C PHE A 103 8.49 4.28 5.71
N SER A 104 8.63 5.28 4.84
CA SER A 104 9.91 5.94 4.59
C SER A 104 9.81 7.38 5.08
N ASN A 105 10.46 7.62 6.21
CA ASN A 105 10.85 8.97 6.64
C ASN A 105 12.36 9.14 6.42
N GLU A 106 12.83 8.83 5.20
CA GLU A 106 14.22 8.99 4.71
C GLU A 106 15.24 7.85 4.91
N SER A 107 14.97 6.77 5.65
CA SER A 107 16.02 5.78 5.95
C SER A 107 15.97 4.48 5.13
N ASN A 108 16.77 4.51 4.04
CA ASN A 108 17.53 3.38 3.49
C ASN A 108 16.70 2.24 2.85
N TYR A 109 16.15 2.52 1.67
CA TYR A 109 15.55 1.56 0.73
C TYR A 109 16.27 0.20 0.67
N ASN A 110 17.61 0.18 0.67
CA ASN A 110 18.41 -1.05 0.66
C ASN A 110 18.18 -1.91 1.91
N LYS A 111 18.02 -1.30 3.10
CA LYS A 111 17.69 -2.03 4.33
C LYS A 111 16.27 -2.61 4.27
N ILE A 112 15.34 -1.91 3.63
CA ILE A 112 13.95 -2.35 3.49
C ILE A 112 13.86 -3.56 2.56
N ILE A 113 14.57 -3.54 1.42
CA ILE A 113 14.69 -4.69 0.52
C ILE A 113 15.39 -5.86 1.20
N SER A 114 16.51 -5.63 1.90
CA SER A 114 17.23 -6.70 2.63
C SER A 114 16.31 -7.41 3.61
N ALA A 115 15.51 -6.65 4.36
CA ALA A 115 14.59 -7.21 5.34
C ALA A 115 13.35 -7.88 4.71
N TYR A 116 12.96 -7.49 3.50
CA TYR A 116 11.96 -8.21 2.71
C TYR A 116 12.50 -9.56 2.25
N ASN A 117 13.71 -9.60 1.68
CA ASN A 117 14.34 -10.83 1.21
C ASN A 117 14.56 -11.82 2.36
N GLU A 118 15.01 -11.34 3.53
CA GLU A 118 15.13 -12.16 4.75
C GLU A 118 13.79 -12.76 5.21
N HIS A 119 12.69 -11.99 5.17
CA HIS A 119 11.36 -12.46 5.62
C HIS A 119 10.80 -13.58 4.74
N PHE A 120 11.03 -13.50 3.43
CA PHE A 120 10.52 -14.45 2.46
C PHE A 120 11.56 -15.50 1.98
N ASN A 121 12.76 -15.50 2.56
CA ASN A 121 13.89 -16.39 2.21
C ASN A 121 14.30 -16.34 0.73
N PHE A 122 14.34 -15.15 0.13
CA PHE A 122 14.86 -14.92 -1.22
C PHE A 122 16.37 -14.72 -1.26
#